data_AF-A0A9J6EZ71-F1
#
_entry.id   AF-A0A9J6EZ71-F1
#
_cell.length_a   1.000
_cell.length_b   1.000
_cell.length_c   1.000
_cell.angle_alpha   90.00
_cell.angle_beta   90.00
_cell.angle_gamma   90.00
#
_symmetry.space_group_name_H-M   'P 1'
#
loop_
_entity.id
_entity.type
_entity.pdbx_description
1 polymer ?
#
loop_
_entity_poly.entity_id
_entity_poly.type
_entity_poly.pdbx_seq_one_letter_code
_entity_poly.pdbx_strand_id
1 'polypeptide(L)'
;MNHIWPVKMRSKDDKDALLQTGGLRVKGGFCAIIDPIQHNVTVKIHWVDFAVSNESIRQALGEFVEVLEVSNDNWTVVGFEHAISTTRLVRLKLKEGVVLEDLPTFLRLEGAPSFLWPRVGHRFA
;
A
#
# COMPACT_ATOMS: atom_id res chain seq x y z
N MET A 1 18.72 -9.44 -10.68
CA MET A 1 17.63 -8.99 -11.58
C MET A 1 16.38 -9.76 -11.22
N ASN A 2 15.27 -9.08 -10.94
CA ASN A 2 13.99 -9.73 -10.71
C ASN A 2 13.29 -9.91 -12.06
N HIS A 3 12.86 -11.14 -12.37
CA HIS A 3 12.11 -11.43 -13.59
C HIS A 3 10.62 -11.33 -13.31
N ILE A 4 9.90 -10.55 -14.12
CA ILE A 4 8.45 -10.39 -14.04
C ILE A 4 7.83 -11.13 -15.21
N TRP A 5 6.85 -11.99 -14.93
CA TRP A 5 6.10 -12.73 -15.94
C TRP A 5 4.62 -12.35 -15.89
N PRO A 6 4.14 -11.52 -16.83
CA PRO A 6 2.72 -11.23 -16.93
C PRO A 6 1.98 -12.46 -17.47
N VAL A 7 0.94 -12.89 -16.77
CA VAL A 7 0.11 -14.05 -17.13
C VAL A 7 -1.34 -13.62 -17.22
N LYS A 8 -1.99 -13.92 -18.34
CA LYS A 8 -3.44 -13.72 -18.52
C LYS A 8 -4.17 -15.01 -18.14
N MET A 9 -4.98 -14.93 -17.10
CA MET A 9 -5.80 -16.06 -16.64
C MET A 9 -7.03 -16.24 -17.53
N ARG A 10 -7.50 -17.48 -17.65
CA ARG A 10 -8.67 -17.83 -18.49
C ARG A 10 -9.99 -17.44 -17.82
N SER A 11 -10.06 -17.55 -16.51
CA SER A 11 -11.22 -17.18 -15.70
C SER A 11 -10.80 -16.38 -14.47
N LYS A 12 -11.76 -15.70 -13.85
CA LYS A 12 -11.56 -15.01 -12.57
C LYS A 12 -11.29 -16.01 -11.44
N ASP A 13 -12.00 -17.13 -11.43
CA ASP A 13 -11.85 -18.16 -10.39
C ASP A 13 -10.43 -18.77 -10.39
N ASP A 14 -9.86 -19.03 -11.58
CA ASP A 14 -8.48 -19.51 -11.68
C ASP A 14 -7.47 -18.48 -11.16
N LYS A 15 -7.74 -17.20 -11.41
CA LYS A 15 -6.91 -16.09 -10.94
C LYS A 15 -6.96 -16.00 -9.41
N ASP A 16 -8.16 -16.05 -8.83
CA ASP A 16 -8.36 -15.97 -7.38
C ASP A 16 -7.74 -17.18 -6.67
N ALA A 17 -7.89 -18.39 -7.24
CA ALA A 17 -7.24 -19.61 -6.72
C ALA A 17 -5.71 -19.51 -6.73
N LEU A 18 -5.14 -18.92 -7.79
CA LEU A 18 -3.69 -18.70 -7.90
C LEU A 18 -3.21 -17.69 -6.85
N LEU A 19 -3.94 -16.60 -6.63
CA LEU A 19 -3.57 -15.60 -5.62
C LEU A 19 -3.58 -16.16 -4.20
N GLN A 20 -4.52 -17.06 -3.89
CA GLN A 20 -4.61 -17.71 -2.58
C GLN A 20 -3.42 -18.59 -2.24
N THR A 21 -2.59 -18.99 -3.21
CA THR A 21 -1.36 -19.76 -2.91
C THR A 21 -0.29 -18.91 -2.22
N GLY A 22 -0.41 -17.57 -2.26
CA GLY A 22 0.54 -16.63 -1.63
C GLY A 22 1.92 -16.56 -2.30
N GLY A 23 2.13 -17.33 -3.37
CA GLY A 23 3.40 -17.48 -4.08
C GLY A 23 3.62 -18.90 -4.58
N LEU A 24 4.70 -19.10 -5.35
CA LEU A 24 5.09 -20.38 -5.92
C LEU A 24 6.57 -20.66 -5.66
N ARG A 25 6.94 -21.95 -5.66
CA ARG A 25 8.34 -22.35 -5.76
C ARG A 25 8.63 -22.82 -7.18
N VAL A 26 9.45 -22.05 -7.91
CA VAL A 26 9.87 -22.36 -9.27
C VAL A 26 11.38 -22.57 -9.27
N LYS A 27 11.83 -23.77 -9.67
CA LYS A 27 13.25 -24.15 -9.68
C LYS A 27 13.96 -23.87 -8.34
N GLY A 28 13.27 -24.11 -7.23
CA GLY A 28 13.76 -23.87 -5.87
C GLY A 28 13.67 -22.42 -5.38
N GLY A 29 13.44 -21.44 -6.25
CA GLY A 29 13.25 -20.03 -5.90
C GLY A 29 11.81 -19.68 -5.56
N PHE A 30 11.60 -18.74 -4.65
CA PHE A 30 10.28 -18.19 -4.35
C PHE A 30 9.87 -17.16 -5.41
N CYS A 31 8.70 -17.34 -5.99
CA CYS A 31 8.08 -16.41 -6.92
C CYS A 31 6.82 -15.84 -6.29
N ALA A 32 6.80 -14.52 -6.07
CA ALA A 32 5.60 -13.84 -5.61
C ALA A 32 4.56 -13.80 -6.75
N ILE A 33 3.30 -14.09 -6.41
CA ILE A 33 2.17 -13.86 -7.30
C ILE A 33 1.55 -12.53 -6.87
N ILE A 34 1.48 -11.60 -7.82
CA ILE A 34 0.91 -10.28 -7.61
C ILE A 34 -0.20 -10.17 -8.64
N ASP A 35 -1.42 -9.96 -8.18
CA ASP A 35 -2.47 -9.53 -9.10
C ASP A 35 -2.23 -8.06 -9.44
N PRO A 36 -1.92 -7.73 -10.69
CA PRO A 36 -1.72 -6.34 -11.11
C PRO A 36 -2.99 -5.49 -10.95
N ILE A 37 -4.15 -6.14 -10.80
CA ILE A 37 -5.46 -5.52 -10.58
C ILE A 37 -5.83 -5.53 -9.08
N GLN A 38 -5.12 -6.26 -8.20
CA GLN A 38 -5.52 -6.29 -6.79
C GLN A 38 -5.34 -4.91 -6.15
N HIS A 39 -6.51 -4.32 -5.93
CA HIS A 39 -6.79 -2.99 -5.41
C HIS A 39 -6.23 -2.73 -4.02
N ASN A 40 -5.82 -3.76 -3.27
CA ASN A 40 -5.35 -3.63 -1.90
C ASN A 40 -3.87 -3.25 -1.85
N VAL A 41 -3.58 -1.97 -1.65
CA VAL A 41 -2.22 -1.42 -1.64
C VAL A 41 -1.95 -0.75 -0.31
N THR A 42 -0.70 -0.80 0.15
CA THR A 42 -0.26 -0.04 1.31
C THR A 42 0.56 1.15 0.83
N VAL A 43 0.12 2.35 1.16
CA VAL A 43 0.84 3.60 0.87
C VAL A 43 1.38 4.20 2.15
N LYS A 44 2.43 5.02 2.01
CA LYS A 44 2.96 5.83 3.12
C LYS A 44 2.48 7.26 2.96
N ILE A 45 2.02 7.86 4.04
CA ILE A 45 1.78 9.31 4.09
C ILE A 45 2.82 9.90 5.02
N HIS A 46 3.67 10.76 4.47
CA HIS A 46 4.73 11.46 5.18
C HIS A 46 4.26 12.84 5.64
N TRP A 47 4.94 13.35 6.68
CA TRP A 47 4.68 14.67 7.28
C TRP A 47 3.25 14.80 7.82
N VAL A 48 2.75 13.73 8.44
CA VAL A 48 1.47 13.73 9.13
C VAL A 48 1.72 14.10 10.59
N ASP A 49 1.18 15.24 11.00
CA ASP A 49 1.25 15.66 12.40
C ASP A 49 0.66 14.58 13.32
N PHE A 50 1.16 14.48 14.56
CA PHE A 50 0.66 13.51 15.53
C PHE A 50 -0.80 13.78 15.93
N ALA A 51 -1.26 15.03 15.85
CA ALA A 51 -2.64 15.42 16.15
C ALA A 51 -3.64 15.05 15.04
N VAL A 52 -3.18 14.79 13.81
CA VAL A 52 -4.05 14.39 12.70
C VAL A 52 -4.67 13.02 12.97
N SER A 53 -5.99 12.99 12.96
CA SER A 53 -6.76 11.78 13.22
C SER A 53 -6.71 10.82 12.02
N ASN A 54 -6.85 9.52 12.31
CA ASN A 54 -7.00 8.53 11.25
C ASN A 54 -8.25 8.78 10.40
N GLU A 55 -9.29 9.40 10.97
CA GLU A 55 -10.52 9.71 10.23
C GLU A 55 -10.32 10.82 9.20
N SER A 56 -9.54 11.85 9.53
CA SER A 56 -9.15 12.90 8.59
C SER A 56 -8.42 12.31 7.37
N ILE A 57 -7.57 11.30 7.59
CA ILE A 57 -6.90 10.56 6.52
C ILE A 57 -7.90 9.77 5.67
N ARG A 58 -8.87 9.10 6.28
CA ARG A 58 -9.93 8.37 5.54
C ARG A 58 -10.75 9.30 4.67
N GLN A 59 -11.16 10.43 5.21
CA GLN A 59 -11.94 11.44 4.47
C GLN A 59 -11.14 12.00 3.29
N ALA A 60 -9.87 12.35 3.48
CA ALA A 60 -9.02 12.90 2.43
C ALA A 60 -8.76 11.91 1.27
N LEU A 61 -8.77 10.61 1.54
CA LEU A 61 -8.54 9.57 0.54
C LEU A 61 -9.83 8.94 -0.02
N GLY A 62 -10.95 9.14 0.66
CA GLY A 62 -12.20 8.43 0.41
C GLY A 62 -12.80 8.64 -0.98
N GLU A 63 -12.38 9.67 -1.72
CA GLU A 63 -12.77 9.88 -3.12
C GLU A 63 -12.20 8.78 -4.03
N PHE A 64 -10.95 8.39 -3.83
CA PHE A 64 -10.21 7.49 -4.71
C PHE A 64 -10.26 6.02 -4.26
N VAL A 65 -10.36 5.81 -2.95
CA VAL A 65 -10.14 4.49 -2.34
C VAL A 65 -11.13 4.20 -1.22
N GLU A 66 -11.25 2.93 -0.88
CA GLU A 66 -11.77 2.46 0.40
C GLU A 66 -10.58 2.25 1.36
N VAL A 67 -10.50 3.03 2.44
CA VAL A 67 -9.40 2.88 3.41
C VAL A 67 -9.71 1.74 4.38
N LEU A 68 -8.91 0.67 4.30
CA LEU A 68 -9.08 -0.52 5.11
C LEU A 68 -8.43 -0.37 6.49
N GLU A 69 -7.29 0.32 6.56
CA GLU A 69 -6.51 0.46 7.79
C GLU A 69 -5.62 1.69 7.75
N VAL A 70 -5.45 2.34 8.90
CA VAL A 70 -4.48 3.42 9.11
C VAL A 70 -3.71 3.10 10.38
N SER A 71 -2.39 3.06 10.29
CA SER A 71 -1.49 2.82 11.42
C SER A 71 -0.28 3.74 11.35
N ASN A 72 0.46 3.84 12.45
CA ASN A 72 1.73 4.56 12.48
C ASN A 72 2.85 3.66 11.95
N ASP A 73 3.75 4.26 11.18
CA ASP A 73 5.03 3.63 10.87
C ASP A 73 5.94 3.77 12.10
N ASN A 74 6.41 2.65 12.64
CA ASN A 74 7.28 2.63 13.80
C ASN A 74 8.73 2.53 13.35
N TRP A 75 9.63 3.22 14.07
CA TRP A 75 11.05 3.15 13.79
C TRP A 75 11.58 1.75 14.12
N THR A 76 12.45 1.26 13.25
CA THR A 76 13.14 -0.03 13.38
C THR A 76 14.64 0.15 13.63
N VAL A 77 15.09 1.38 13.84
CA VAL A 77 16.49 1.71 14.11
C VAL A 77 16.83 1.35 15.54
N VAL A 78 17.99 0.73 15.74
CA VAL A 78 18.48 0.31 17.06
C VAL A 78 18.53 1.49 18.04
N GLY A 79 17.91 1.32 19.20
CA GLY A 79 17.79 2.35 20.24
C GLY A 79 16.55 3.26 20.10
N PHE A 80 15.77 3.10 19.04
CA PHE A 80 14.51 3.82 18.78
C PHE A 80 13.39 2.88 18.34
N GLU A 81 13.52 1.58 18.63
CA GLU A 81 12.50 0.60 18.30
C GLU A 81 11.16 1.03 18.88
N HIS A 82 10.11 0.94 18.06
CA HIS A 82 8.74 1.33 18.43
C HIS A 82 8.50 2.82 18.63
N ALA A 83 9.49 3.69 18.39
CA ALA A 83 9.24 5.12 18.34
C ALA A 83 8.28 5.44 17.19
N ILE A 84 7.17 6.11 17.52
CA ILE A 84 6.12 6.46 16.58
C ILE A 84 6.65 7.55 15.66
N SER A 85 6.61 7.32 14.34
CA SER A 85 6.95 8.35 13.36
C SER A 85 5.76 9.23 12.99
N THR A 86 6.06 10.37 12.35
CA THR A 86 5.06 11.21 11.64
C THR A 86 4.64 10.60 10.29
N THR A 87 5.07 9.38 9.98
CA THR A 87 4.63 8.64 8.79
C THR A 87 3.47 7.71 9.16
N ARG A 88 2.40 7.74 8.36
CA ARG A 88 1.27 6.81 8.46
C ARG A 88 1.38 5.74 7.39
N LEU A 89 1.07 4.51 7.76
CA LEU A 89 0.84 3.40 6.85
C LEU A 89 -0.66 3.30 6.61
N VAL A 90 -1.07 3.36 5.35
CA VAL A 90 -2.48 3.29 4.97
C VAL A 90 -2.67 2.12 4.04
N ARG A 91 -3.42 1.12 4.51
CA ARG A 91 -3.86 0.01 3.67
C ARG A 91 -5.19 0.41 3.05
N LEU A 92 -5.24 0.43 1.74
CA LEU A 92 -6.38 0.93 0.98
C LEU A 92 -6.76 -0.05 -0.12
N LYS A 93 -8.02 0.01 -0.54
CA LYS A 93 -8.54 -0.68 -1.71
C LYS A 93 -8.91 0.38 -2.76
N LEU A 94 -8.21 0.40 -3.89
CA LEU A 94 -8.54 1.27 -5.02
C LEU A 94 -9.99 1.03 -5.48
N LYS A 95 -10.74 2.10 -5.75
CA LYS A 95 -12.07 1.98 -6.36
C LYS A 95 -11.97 1.50 -7.82
N GLU A 96 -13.10 1.08 -8.37
CA GLU A 96 -13.17 0.62 -9.76
C GLU A 96 -12.73 1.73 -10.72
N GLY A 97 -11.83 1.39 -11.66
CA GLY A 97 -11.28 2.32 -12.64
C GLY A 97 -10.18 3.25 -12.13
N VAL A 98 -9.85 3.23 -10.84
CA VAL A 98 -8.77 4.03 -10.24
C VAL A 98 -7.47 3.23 -10.24
N VAL A 99 -6.40 3.82 -10.75
CA VAL A 99 -5.03 3.29 -10.65
C VAL A 99 -4.22 4.03 -9.57
N LEU A 100 -3.06 3.49 -9.21
CA LEU A 100 -2.25 4.04 -8.12
C LEU A 100 -1.74 5.46 -8.43
N GLU A 101 -1.49 5.73 -9.70
CA GLU A 101 -1.06 7.00 -10.25
C GLU A 101 -2.15 8.08 -10.20
N ASP A 102 -3.41 7.69 -10.05
CA ASP A 102 -4.54 8.63 -9.87
C ASP A 102 -4.60 9.18 -8.43
N LEU A 103 -3.87 8.56 -7.49
CA LEU A 103 -3.82 9.05 -6.12
C LEU A 103 -3.09 10.40 -6.05
N PRO A 104 -3.58 11.36 -5.25
CA PRO A 104 -2.93 12.64 -5.10
C PRO A 104 -1.55 12.47 -4.48
N THR A 105 -0.51 13.03 -5.12
CA THR A 105 0.85 13.04 -4.58
C THR A 105 0.94 13.87 -3.29
N PHE A 106 0.15 14.94 -3.20
CA PHE A 106 0.05 15.78 -1.99
C PHE A 106 -1.40 15.83 -1.52
N LEU A 107 -1.57 15.62 -0.21
CA LEU A 107 -2.83 15.74 0.51
C LEU A 107 -2.79 16.99 1.38
N ARG A 108 -3.95 17.56 1.67
CA ARG A 108 -4.09 18.52 2.78
C ARG A 108 -4.82 17.85 3.92
N LEU A 109 -4.11 17.61 5.02
CA LEU A 109 -4.67 17.05 6.25
C LEU A 109 -4.71 18.16 7.29
N GLU A 110 -5.91 18.50 7.77
CA GLU A 110 -6.12 19.59 8.75
C GLU A 110 -5.45 20.93 8.33
N GLY A 111 -5.44 21.22 7.02
CA GLY A 111 -4.85 22.43 6.45
C GLY A 111 -3.34 22.37 6.16
N ALA A 112 -2.62 21.36 6.67
CA ALA A 112 -1.19 21.16 6.43
C ALA A 112 -0.92 20.25 5.22
N PRO A 113 0.17 20.48 4.45
CA PRO A 113 0.55 19.59 3.36
C PRO A 113 1.13 18.27 3.89
N SER A 114 0.65 17.16 3.36
CA SER A 114 1.18 15.82 3.61
C SER A 114 1.49 15.15 2.28
N PHE A 115 2.52 14.30 2.28
CA PHE A 115 3.04 13.72 1.04
C PHE A 115 2.70 12.23 0.97
N LEU A 116 1.93 11.84 -0.03
CA LEU A 116 1.55 10.45 -0.26
C LEU A 116 2.59 9.79 -1.17
N TRP A 117 3.24 8.77 -0.64
CA TRP A 117 4.16 7.93 -1.39
C TRP A 117 3.50 6.56 -1.66
N PRO A 118 3.12 6.28 -2.92
CA PRO A 118 2.59 4.99 -3.30
C PRO A 118 3.74 3.97 -3.44
N ARG A 119 4.11 3.26 -2.37
CA ARG A 119 5.09 2.15 -2.47
C ARG A 119 4.39 0.86 -2.84
N VAL A 120 4.63 0.37 -4.06
CA VAL A 120 4.56 -1.06 -4.37
C VAL A 120 5.88 -1.69 -3.92
N GLY A 121 5.84 -2.41 -2.80
CA GLY A 121 6.87 -3.31 -2.28
C GLY A 121 8.34 -3.00 -2.60
N HIS A 122 9.03 -2.28 -1.71
CA HIS A 122 10.45 -2.53 -1.44
C HIS A 122 10.77 -2.03 -0.03
N ARG A 123 11.32 -2.94 0.80
CA ARG A 123 12.00 -2.57 2.05
C ARG A 123 13.30 -1.86 1.66
N PHE A 124 13.55 -0.73 2.32
CA PHE A 124 14.91 -0.20 2.46
C PHE A 124 15.14 -0.05 3.96
N ALA A 125 16.35 -0.42 4.38
CA ALA A 125 16.77 -0.84 5.72
C ALA A 125 16.34 -2.29 6.04
#